data_AF-A0AAU5WLS7-F1
#
_entry.id   AF-A0AAU5WLS7-F1
#
_cell.length_a   1.000
_cell.length_b   1.000
_cell.length_c   1.000
_cell.angle_alpha   90.00
_cell.angle_beta   90.00
_cell.angle_gamma   90.00
#
_symmetry.space_group_name_H-M   'P 1'
#
loop_
_entity.id
_entity.type
_entity.pdbx_description
1 polymer ?
#
loop_
_entity_poly.entity_id
_entity_poly.type
_entity_poly.pdbx_seq_one_letter_code
_entity_poly.pdbx_strand_id
1 'polypeptide(L)'
;MSWPEPSDGDGRGGLHWKTRPLLDLAAGRAFAWVDDEITEADRVWVAAHHPGPALLHRVDARRGLAEADFAALDTWLRQDGFGLRA
;
A
#
# COMPACT_ATOMS: atom_id res chain seq x y z
N MET A 1 -16.60 8.33 8.21
CA MET A 1 -15.99 7.21 7.48
C MET A 1 -15.77 6.08 8.47
N SER A 2 -16.27 4.88 8.20
CA SER A 2 -16.03 3.70 9.06
C SER A 2 -14.87 2.92 8.48
N TRP A 3 -13.79 2.74 9.25
CA TRP A 3 -12.75 1.79 8.87
C TRP A 3 -13.20 0.38 9.28
N PRO A 4 -13.02 -0.65 8.45
CA PRO A 4 -13.38 -2.01 8.83
C PRO A 4 -12.45 -2.53 9.93
N GLU A 5 -12.96 -3.45 10.73
CA GLU A 5 -12.15 -4.28 11.62
C GLU A 5 -11.78 -5.59 10.91
N PRO A 6 -10.68 -6.26 11.30
CA PRO A 6 -10.33 -7.57 10.76
C PRO A 6 -11.44 -8.60 11.01
N SER A 7 -11.71 -9.46 10.04
CA SER A 7 -12.64 -10.60 10.14
C SER A 7 -11.92 -11.95 10.00
N ASP A 8 -12.55 -13.05 10.41
CA ASP A 8 -12.00 -14.42 10.30
C ASP A 8 -11.64 -14.85 8.85
N GLY A 9 -12.15 -14.13 7.85
CA GLY A 9 -11.82 -14.34 6.44
C GLY A 9 -10.54 -13.66 5.98
N ASP A 10 -10.08 -12.66 6.73
CA ASP A 10 -9.00 -11.77 6.34
C ASP A 10 -7.65 -12.37 6.75
N GLY A 11 -6.95 -12.97 5.79
CA GLY A 11 -5.79 -13.83 6.01
C GLY A 11 -5.87 -15.15 5.26
N ARG A 12 -7.06 -15.52 4.75
CA ARG A 12 -7.19 -16.65 3.81
C ARG A 12 -6.36 -16.37 2.56
N GLY A 13 -5.37 -17.22 2.31
CA GLY A 13 -4.42 -17.05 1.20
C GLY A 13 -3.24 -16.12 1.50
N GLY A 14 -3.03 -15.74 2.77
CA GLY A 14 -1.88 -14.93 3.20
C GLY A 14 -2.01 -13.43 2.91
N LEU A 15 -3.18 -12.97 2.47
CA LEU A 15 -3.46 -11.57 2.21
C LEU A 15 -3.76 -10.81 3.51
N HIS A 16 -3.13 -9.66 3.70
CA HIS A 16 -3.37 -8.80 4.85
C HIS A 16 -4.78 -8.20 4.81
N TRP A 17 -5.41 -8.09 5.98
CA TRP A 17 -6.82 -7.70 6.10
C TRP A 17 -7.11 -6.27 5.61
N LYS A 18 -6.13 -5.36 5.70
CA LYS A 18 -6.24 -3.98 5.19
C LYS A 18 -6.15 -3.90 3.66
N THR A 19 -5.65 -4.93 2.96
CA THR A 19 -5.31 -4.81 1.54
C THR A 19 -6.54 -4.48 0.68
N ARG A 20 -7.67 -5.19 0.87
CA ARG A 20 -8.90 -4.90 0.12
C ARG A 20 -9.54 -3.55 0.51
N PRO A 21 -9.74 -3.23 1.81
CA PRO A 21 -10.24 -1.92 2.21
C PRO A 21 -9.41 -0.73 1.71
N LEU A 22 -8.08 -0.86 1.68
CA LEU A 22 -7.20 0.18 1.15
C LEU A 22 -7.43 0.41 -0.34
N LEU A 23 -7.61 -0.66 -1.12
CA LEU A 23 -7.90 -0.59 -2.55
C LEU A 23 -9.26 0.06 -2.81
N ASP A 24 -10.29 -0.35 -2.06
CA ASP A 24 -11.63 0.24 -2.15
C ASP A 24 -11.62 1.74 -1.83
N LEU A 25 -10.87 2.13 -0.80
CA LEU A 25 -10.70 3.54 -0.43
C LEU A 25 -9.89 4.32 -1.47
N ALA A 26 -8.82 3.73 -1.99
CA ALA A 26 -7.99 4.36 -3.00
C ALA A 26 -8.81 4.63 -4.27
N ALA A 27 -9.76 3.75 -4.60
CA ALA A 27 -10.68 3.89 -5.74
C ALA A 27 -9.93 4.22 -7.04
N GLY A 28 -8.82 3.52 -7.29
CA GLY A 28 -7.94 3.74 -8.45
C GLY A 28 -6.98 4.93 -8.36
N ARG A 29 -7.05 5.77 -7.32
CA ARG A 29 -6.10 6.86 -7.10
C ARG A 29 -4.74 6.33 -6.61
N ALA A 30 -3.70 7.13 -6.84
CA ALA A 30 -2.38 6.83 -6.29
C ALA A 30 -2.42 6.78 -4.76
N PHE A 31 -1.75 5.80 -4.15
CA PHE A 31 -1.60 5.73 -2.69
C PHE A 31 -0.27 5.09 -2.29
N ALA A 32 0.20 5.45 -1.09
CA ALA A 32 1.29 4.76 -0.42
C ALA A 32 0.76 4.11 0.87
N TRP A 33 1.11 2.85 1.09
CA TRP A 33 0.82 2.11 2.31
C TRP A 33 2.14 1.75 3.00
N VAL A 34 2.29 2.23 4.24
CA VAL A 34 3.45 2.00 5.10
C VAL A 34 3.03 1.18 6.29
N ASP A 35 3.52 -0.05 6.39
CA ASP A 35 3.08 -1.02 7.41
C ASP A 35 4.08 -2.17 7.53
N ASP A 36 4.32 -2.68 8.73
CA ASP A 36 5.30 -3.73 9.01
C ASP A 36 4.81 -5.14 8.65
N GLU A 37 3.50 -5.33 8.53
CA GLU A 37 2.85 -6.61 8.23
C GLU A 37 2.69 -6.86 6.72
N ILE A 38 3.12 -5.94 5.85
CA ILE A 38 3.07 -6.10 4.39
C ILE A 38 3.84 -7.34 3.94
N THR A 39 3.18 -8.18 3.15
CA THR A 39 3.74 -9.41 2.58
C THR A 39 3.84 -9.36 1.05
N GLU A 40 4.46 -10.39 0.45
CA GLU A 40 4.47 -10.55 -1.00
C GLU A 40 3.07 -10.80 -1.58
N ALA A 41 2.18 -11.48 -0.83
CA ALA A 41 0.81 -11.71 -1.27
C ALA A 41 0.05 -10.39 -1.46
N ASP A 42 0.30 -9.41 -0.58
CA ASP A 42 -0.27 -8.07 -0.71
C ASP A 42 0.25 -7.35 -1.95
N ARG A 43 1.56 -7.42 -2.22
CA ARG A 43 2.17 -6.82 -3.41
C ARG A 43 1.58 -7.38 -4.70
N VAL A 44 1.48 -8.71 -4.80
CA VAL A 44 0.89 -9.39 -5.96
C VAL A 44 -0.58 -9.00 -6.12
N TRP A 45 -1.34 -8.97 -5.02
CA TRP A 45 -2.75 -8.62 -5.06
C TRP A 45 -2.96 -7.16 -5.50
N VAL A 46 -2.23 -6.21 -4.93
CA VAL A 46 -2.34 -4.79 -5.30
C VAL A 46 -1.97 -4.59 -6.76
N ALA A 47 -0.88 -5.19 -7.23
CA ALA A 47 -0.46 -5.09 -8.63
C ALA A 47 -1.50 -5.65 -9.61
N ALA A 48 -2.24 -6.68 -9.23
CA ALA A 48 -3.27 -7.29 -10.07
C ALA A 48 -4.62 -6.55 -10.05
N HIS A 49 -4.95 -5.85 -8.96
CA HIS A 49 -6.30 -5.31 -8.72
C HIS A 49 -6.39 -3.79 -8.64
N HIS A 50 -5.28 -3.06 -8.47
CA HIS A 50 -5.27 -1.60 -8.40
C HIS A 50 -4.68 -0.99 -9.67
N PRO A 51 -5.47 -0.24 -10.47
CA PRO A 51 -5.00 0.30 -11.76
C PRO A 51 -4.10 1.54 -11.61
N GLY A 52 -4.10 2.18 -10.43
CA GLY A 52 -3.30 3.36 -10.15
C GLY A 52 -1.91 3.03 -9.60
N PRO A 53 -1.01 4.02 -9.49
CA PRO A 53 0.25 3.85 -8.79
C PRO A 53 0.02 3.45 -7.32
N ALA A 54 0.74 2.44 -6.84
CA ALA A 54 0.71 2.04 -5.45
C ALA A 54 2.12 1.74 -4.93
N LEU A 55 2.49 2.38 -3.83
CA LEU A 55 3.70 2.03 -3.08
C LEU A 55 3.30 1.21 -1.86
N LEU A 56 3.85 0.00 -1.75
CA LEU A 56 3.76 -0.82 -0.54
C LEU A 56 5.13 -0.82 0.15
N HIS A 57 5.29 -0.02 1.19
CA HIS A 57 6.57 0.17 1.90
C HIS A 57 6.55 -0.56 3.24
N ARG A 58 7.33 -1.64 3.36
CA ARG A 58 7.39 -2.43 4.59
C ARG A 58 8.42 -1.85 5.55
N VAL A 59 8.04 -1.66 6.82
CA VAL A 59 8.90 -1.08 7.86
C VAL A 59 9.15 -2.05 9.03
N ASP A 60 10.12 -1.76 9.89
CA ASP A 60 10.33 -2.48 11.16
C ASP A 60 9.68 -1.70 12.30
N ALA A 61 8.55 -2.20 12.82
CA ALA A 61 7.78 -1.52 13.86
C ALA A 61 8.60 -1.19 15.13
N ARG A 62 9.67 -1.93 15.42
CA ARG A 62 10.50 -1.70 16.62
C ARG A 62 11.37 -0.44 16.51
N ARG A 63 11.57 0.06 15.30
CA ARG A 63 12.43 1.21 15.01
C ARG A 63 11.62 2.47 14.69
N GLY A 64 10.32 2.32 14.46
CA GLY A 64 9.48 3.37 13.91
C GLY A 64 9.91 3.75 12.48
N LEU A 65 9.41 4.88 11.99
CA LEU A 65 9.82 5.42 10.70
C LEU A 65 11.18 6.10 10.81
N ALA A 66 12.12 5.67 9.98
CA ALA A 66 13.45 6.21 9.87
C ALA A 66 13.61 7.08 8.61
N GLU A 67 14.74 7.80 8.52
CA GLU A 67 15.06 8.67 7.39
C GLU A 67 14.97 7.95 6.03
N ALA A 68 15.38 6.68 5.98
CA ALA A 68 15.28 5.85 4.78
C ALA A 68 13.82 5.63 4.33
N ASP A 69 12.87 5.53 5.25
CA ASP A 69 11.45 5.33 4.93
C ASP A 69 10.87 6.61 4.32
N PHE A 70 11.22 7.77 4.87
CA PHE A 70 10.83 9.07 4.31
C PHE A 70 11.49 9.32 2.95
N ALA A 71 12.75 8.93 2.77
CA ALA A 71 13.44 9.03 1.48
C ALA A 71 12.79 8.15 0.40
N ALA A 72 12.30 6.96 0.76
CA ALA A 72 11.55 6.09 -0.14
C ALA A 72 10.22 6.74 -0.58
N LEU A 73 9.48 7.34 0.36
CA LEU A 73 8.25 8.08 0.07
C LEU A 73 8.52 9.30 -0.82
N ASP A 74 9.55 10.10 -0.53
CA ASP A 74 9.93 11.26 -1.33
C ASP A 74 10.33 10.87 -2.75
N THR A 75 11.11 9.78 -2.89
CA THR A 75 11.46 9.22 -4.21
C THR A 75 10.22 8.85 -5.00
N TRP A 76 9.28 8.12 -4.37
CA TRP A 76 8.04 7.71 -5.03
C TRP A 76 7.18 8.91 -5.44
N LEU A 77 7.02 9.91 -4.57
CA LEU A 77 6.27 11.14 -4.88
C LEU A 77 6.86 11.95 -6.04
N ARG A 78 8.19 11.89 -6.22
CA ARG A 78 8.88 12.57 -7.33
C ARG A 78 8.87 11.79 -8.64
N GLN A 79 8.63 10.48 -8.60
CA GLN A 79 8.55 9.64 -9.79
C GLN A 79 7.25 9.88 -10.57
N ASP A 80 6.18 10.32 -9.90
CA ASP A 80 4.90 10.70 -10.53
C ASP A 80 4.92 12.13 -11.08
N GLY A 81 5.79 12.38 -12.06
CA GLY A 81 5.50 13.36 -13.11
C GLY A 81 4.38 12.82 -13.99
N PHE A 82 3.13 13.03 -13.57
CA PHE A 82 1.90 12.61 -14.24
C PHE A 82 2.05 12.63 -15.77
N GLY A 83 1.83 11.48 -16.41
CA GLY A 83 1.97 11.33 -17.85
C GLY A 83 1.17 12.38 -18.62
N LEU A 84 1.85 13.43 -19.08
CA LEU A 84 1.39 14.26 -20.18
C LEU A 84 1.43 13.35 -21.43
N ARG A 85 0.28 12.80 -21.80
CA ARG A 85 0.09 12.33 -23.18
C ARG A 85 -0.04 13.59 -24.05
N ALA A 86 1.04 13.93 -24.73
CA ALA A 86 1.02 14.69 -25.96
C ALA A 86 0.24 13.94 -27.05
#